data_AF-A0A243SCZ2-F1
#
_entry.id   AF-A0A243SCZ2-F1
#
_cell.length_a   1.000
_cell.length_b   1.000
_cell.length_c   1.000
_cell.angle_alpha   90.00
_cell.angle_beta   90.00
_cell.angle_gamma   90.00
#
_symmetry.space_group_name_H-M   'P 1'
#
loop_
_entity.id
_entity.type
_entity.pdbx_description
1 polymer ?
#
loop_
_entity_poly.entity_id
_entity_poly.type
_entity_poly.pdbx_seq_one_letter_code
_entity_poly.pdbx_strand_id
1 'polypeptide(L)'
;IYKNSSEYNVKSAGTEDSARIKINSKLIIWAEIIFVMEKKHKEKILKRFSTETSNKKIIILDIPDIYKYMDKELIEEIRTSISEYL
;
A
#
# COMPACT_ATOMS: atom_id res chain seq x y z
N ILE A 1 10.98 1.59 -4.67
CA ILE A 1 11.79 0.81 -3.70
C ILE A 1 11.94 -0.63 -4.17
N TYR A 2 10.86 -1.44 -4.23
CA TYR A 2 10.95 -2.88 -4.56
C TYR A 2 10.65 -3.26 -6.02
N LYS A 3 10.49 -2.28 -6.92
CA LYS A 3 10.04 -2.51 -8.32
C LYS A 3 10.93 -3.47 -9.10
N ASN A 4 12.23 -3.53 -8.79
CA ASN A 4 13.21 -4.35 -9.48
C ASN A 4 13.68 -5.54 -8.61
N SER A 5 12.92 -5.92 -7.58
CA SER A 5 13.25 -7.11 -6.79
C SER A 5 13.08 -8.37 -7.63
N SER A 6 14.02 -9.31 -7.54
CA SER A 6 13.87 -10.66 -8.12
C SER A 6 12.91 -11.54 -7.31
N GLU A 7 12.64 -11.16 -6.06
CA GLU A 7 11.87 -11.95 -5.10
C GLU A 7 10.41 -11.48 -4.99
N TYR A 8 10.15 -10.21 -5.28
CA TYR A 8 8.85 -9.60 -5.05
C TYR A 8 8.31 -8.88 -6.27
N ASN A 9 7.06 -9.16 -6.62
CA ASN A 9 6.31 -8.33 -7.54
C ASN A 9 5.54 -7.28 -6.75
N VAL A 10 5.81 -5.99 -7.02
CA VAL A 10 5.16 -4.89 -6.28
C VAL A 10 4.46 -3.90 -7.21
N LYS A 11 3.37 -3.32 -6.71
CA LYS A 11 2.66 -2.20 -7.35
C LYS A 11 2.30 -1.15 -6.30
N SER A 12 2.37 0.12 -6.68
CA SER A 12 1.95 1.25 -5.84
C SER A 12 0.72 1.91 -6.44
N ALA A 13 -0.25 2.27 -5.60
CA ALA A 13 -1.45 3.00 -6.00
C ALA A 13 -1.92 3.91 -4.87
N GLY A 14 -2.51 5.06 -5.23
CA GLY A 14 -3.09 5.99 -4.27
C GLY A 14 -4.59 5.79 -4.09
N THR A 15 -5.10 6.14 -2.90
CA THR A 15 -6.53 6.09 -2.57
C THR A 15 -7.29 7.35 -2.99
N GLU A 16 -6.58 8.46 -3.19
CA GLU A 16 -7.17 9.75 -3.56
C GLU A 16 -7.45 9.86 -5.06
N ASP A 17 -8.43 10.69 -5.39
CA ASP A 17 -8.84 10.91 -6.78
C ASP A 17 -7.81 11.74 -7.58
N SER A 18 -6.84 12.37 -6.92
CA SER A 18 -5.69 13.03 -7.55
C SER A 18 -4.52 12.08 -7.82
N ALA A 19 -4.60 10.82 -7.36
CA ALA A 19 -3.49 9.88 -7.51
C ALA A 19 -3.24 9.55 -8.99
N ARG A 20 -1.96 9.68 -9.41
CA ARG A 20 -1.52 9.32 -10.77
C ARG A 20 -1.89 7.89 -11.15
N ILE A 21 -1.71 6.96 -10.21
CA ILE A 21 -2.17 5.57 -10.33
C ILE A 21 -3.19 5.36 -9.22
N LYS A 22 -4.46 5.25 -9.59
CA LYS A 22 -5.54 5.03 -8.62
C LYS A 22 -5.68 3.56 -8.29
N ILE A 23 -5.99 3.29 -7.02
CA ILE A 23 -6.38 1.95 -6.60
C ILE A 23 -7.65 1.51 -7.34
N ASN A 24 -7.70 0.24 -7.70
CA ASN A 24 -8.83 -0.40 -8.37
C ASN A 24 -8.93 -1.86 -7.95
N SER A 25 -10.06 -2.49 -8.26
CA SER A 25 -10.35 -3.89 -7.93
C SER A 25 -9.30 -4.86 -8.46
N LYS A 26 -8.79 -4.66 -9.68
CA LYS A 26 -7.77 -5.54 -10.28
C LYS A 26 -6.47 -5.54 -9.47
N LEU A 27 -6.05 -4.38 -8.95
CA LEU A 27 -4.86 -4.28 -8.10
C LEU A 27 -5.06 -5.01 -6.77
N ILE A 28 -6.25 -4.88 -6.16
CA ILE A 28 -6.59 -5.54 -4.90
C ILE A 28 -6.62 -7.06 -5.08
N ILE A 29 -7.28 -7.53 -6.15
CA ILE A 29 -7.38 -8.96 -6.46
C ILE A 29 -5.99 -9.55 -6.75
N TRP A 30 -5.13 -8.81 -7.46
CA TRP A 30 -3.78 -9.24 -7.78
C TRP A 30 -2.86 -9.33 -6.55
N ALA A 31 -3.02 -8.44 -5.57
CA ALA A 31 -2.14 -8.40 -4.40
C ALA A 31 -2.45 -9.54 -3.41
N GLU A 32 -1.42 -10.27 -2.97
CA GLU A 32 -1.52 -11.22 -1.86
C GLU A 32 -1.58 -10.47 -0.52
N ILE A 33 -0.77 -9.41 -0.40
CA ILE A 33 -0.66 -8.55 0.77
C ILE A 33 -0.73 -7.09 0.34
N ILE A 34 -1.48 -6.29 1.08
CA ILE A 34 -1.66 -4.86 0.83
C ILE A 34 -1.16 -4.09 2.05
N PHE A 35 -0.14 -3.27 1.85
CA PHE A 35 0.36 -2.36 2.86
C PHE A 35 -0.25 -0.97 2.65
N VAL A 36 -0.75 -0.38 3.73
CA VAL A 36 -1.23 1.00 3.74
C VAL A 36 -0.50 1.81 4.80
N MET A 37 -0.28 3.09 4.51
CA MET A 37 0.43 3.98 5.44
C MET A 37 -0.35 4.17 6.74
N GLU A 38 -1.62 4.61 6.65
CA GLU A 38 -2.45 4.94 7.81
C GLU A 38 -3.78 4.17 7.80
N LYS A 39 -4.45 4.12 8.97
CA LYS A 39 -5.77 3.50 9.14
C LYS A 39 -6.82 4.06 8.16
N LYS A 40 -6.82 5.38 7.93
CA LYS A 40 -7.75 6.05 7.00
C LYS A 40 -7.68 5.48 5.58
N HIS A 41 -6.51 5.04 5.13
CA HIS A 41 -6.34 4.42 3.81
C HIS A 41 -6.98 3.04 3.76
N LYS A 42 -6.81 2.22 4.81
CA LYS A 42 -7.50 0.92 4.94
C LYS A 42 -9.02 1.12 4.89
N GLU A 43 -9.54 2.06 5.67
CA GLU A 43 -10.97 2.34 5.72
C GLU A 43 -11.52 2.78 4.35
N LYS A 44 -10.82 3.67 3.63
CA LYS A 44 -11.20 4.07 2.26
C LYS A 44 -11.23 2.88 1.30
N ILE A 45 -10.24 1.98 1.39
CA ILE A 45 -10.16 0.79 0.53
C ILE A 45 -11.30 -0.18 0.85
N LEU A 46 -11.52 -0.50 2.13
CA LEU A 46 -12.62 -1.39 2.56
C LEU A 46 -13.99 -0.84 2.17
N LYS A 47 -14.18 0.49 2.28
CA LYS A 47 -15.43 1.14 1.88
C LYS A 47 -15.68 1.08 0.37
N ARG A 48 -14.63 1.26 -0.45
CA ARG A 48 -14.74 1.29 -1.92
C ARG A 48 -14.75 -0.11 -2.56
N PHE A 49 -14.10 -1.09 -1.93
CA PHE A 49 -13.84 -2.42 -2.50
C PHE A 49 -14.13 -3.54 -1.48
N SER A 50 -15.26 -3.45 -0.77
CA SER A 50 -15.62 -4.37 0.32
C SER A 50 -15.62 -5.84 -0.14
N THR A 51 -16.11 -6.10 -1.35
CA THR A 51 -16.16 -7.45 -1.92
C THR A 51 -14.75 -7.98 -2.20
N GLU A 52 -13.91 -7.21 -2.89
CA GLU A 52 -12.57 -7.64 -3.29
C GLU A 52 -11.60 -7.74 -2.10
N THR A 53 -11.88 -7.02 -1.03
CA THR A 53 -11.06 -7.00 0.18
C THR A 53 -11.45 -8.06 1.22
N SER A 54 -12.58 -8.75 1.03
CA SER A 54 -13.13 -9.74 1.96
C SER A 54 -12.13 -10.80 2.43
N ASN A 55 -11.23 -11.25 1.53
CA ASN A 55 -10.22 -12.26 1.81
C ASN A 55 -8.78 -11.74 1.64
N LYS A 56 -8.57 -10.43 1.77
CA LYS A 56 -7.25 -9.81 1.56
C LYS A 56 -6.60 -9.39 2.87
N LYS A 57 -5.29 -9.65 2.97
CA LYS A 57 -4.48 -9.19 4.10
C LYS A 57 -4.10 -7.73 3.89
N ILE A 58 -4.70 -6.84 4.69
CA ILE A 58 -4.39 -5.40 4.67
C ILE A 58 -3.72 -4.99 5.98
N ILE A 59 -2.45 -4.60 5.88
CA ILE A 59 -1.58 -4.21 6.99
C ILE A 59 -1.43 -2.69 7.01
N ILE A 60 -1.61 -2.09 8.18
CA ILE A 60 -1.36 -0.67 8.42
C ILE A 60 0.06 -0.55 8.94
N LEU A 61 0.89 0.26 8.28
CA LEU A 61 2.30 0.46 8.65
C LEU A 61 2.49 1.53 9.74
N ASP A 62 1.43 2.27 10.06
CA ASP A 62 1.42 3.41 10.99
C ASP A 62 2.40 4.54 10.58
N ILE A 63 2.55 4.71 9.27
CA ILE A 63 3.42 5.73 8.66
C ILE A 63 2.55 6.94 8.30
N PRO A 64 2.88 8.16 8.77
CA PRO A 64 2.10 9.35 8.43
C PRO A 64 2.29 9.78 6.97
N ASP A 65 1.21 10.13 6.27
CA ASP A 65 1.24 10.61 4.87
C ASP A 65 1.61 12.11 4.78
N ILE A 66 2.78 12.45 5.33
CA ILE A 66 3.32 13.82 5.37
C ILE A 66 4.63 13.97 4.57
N TYR A 67 5.13 12.86 4.04
CA TYR A 67 6.43 12.81 3.39
C TYR A 67 6.38 13.33 1.95
N LYS A 68 7.48 13.94 1.52
CA LYS A 68 7.64 14.33 0.13
C LYS A 68 7.89 13.11 -0.74
N TYR A 69 7.65 13.26 -2.04
CA TYR A 69 7.96 12.22 -2.99
C TYR A 69 9.44 11.82 -2.90
N MET A 70 9.68 10.52 -2.64
CA MET A 70 11.01 9.92 -2.46
C MET A 70 11.82 10.49 -1.29
N ASP A 71 11.15 10.96 -0.24
CA ASP A 71 11.83 11.30 1.00
C ASP A 71 12.61 10.09 1.53
N LYS A 72 13.84 10.33 2.01
CA LYS A 72 14.71 9.26 2.51
C LYS A 72 14.13 8.65 3.78
N GLU A 73 13.56 9.48 4.65
CA GLU A 73 12.95 9.04 5.91
C GLU A 73 11.78 8.08 5.62
N LEU A 74 10.92 8.43 4.65
CA LEU A 74 9.84 7.55 4.19
C LEU A 74 10.35 6.20 3.67
N ILE A 75 11.45 6.21 2.91
CA ILE A 75 12.01 4.97 2.35
C ILE A 75 12.48 4.05 3.48
N GLU A 76 13.18 4.59 4.47
CA GLU A 76 13.69 3.81 5.61
C GLU A 76 12.57 3.30 6.51
N GLU A 77 11.55 4.13 6.76
CA GLU A 77 10.39 3.74 7.56
C GLU A 77 9.60 2.63 6.86
N ILE A 78 9.34 2.75 5.56
CA ILE A 78 8.70 1.67 4.78
C ILE A 78 9.54 0.39 4.84
N ARG A 79 10.86 0.47 4.64
CA ARG A 79 11.74 -0.71 4.67
C ARG A 79 11.68 -1.42 6.02
N THR A 80 11.74 -0.65 7.10
CA THR A 80 11.70 -1.17 8.46
C THR A 80 10.35 -1.84 8.74
N SER A 81 9.24 -1.13 8.50
CA SER A 81 7.90 -1.62 8.82
C SER A 81 7.46 -2.83 8.00
N ILE A 82 7.99 -3.01 6.78
CA ILE A 82 7.62 -4.19 5.97
C ILE A 82 8.55 -5.38 6.15
N SER A 83 9.73 -5.20 6.76
CA SER A 83 10.74 -6.25 6.88
C SER A 83 10.27 -7.48 7.67
N GLU A 84 9.30 -7.30 8.58
CA GLU A 84 8.70 -8.40 9.33
C GLU A 84 7.69 -9.23 8.53
N TYR A 85 7.34 -8.78 7.31
CA TYR A 85 6.32 -9.39 6.45
C TYR A 85 6.86 -9.91 5.12
N LEU A 86 8.12 -9.59 4.79
CA LEU A 86 8.84 -10.03 3.60
C LEU A 86 9.81 -11.14 3.99
#